data_AF-A0A1N7QG00-F1
#
_entry.id   AF-A0A1N7QG00-F1
#
_cell.length_a   1.000
_cell.length_b   1.000
_cell.length_c   1.000
_cell.angle_alpha   90.00
_cell.angle_beta   90.00
_cell.angle_gamma   90.00
#
_symmetry.space_group_name_H-M   'P 1'
#
loop_
_entity.id
_entity.type
_entity.pdbx_description
1 polymer ?
#
loop_
_entity_poly.entity_id
_entity_poly.type
_entity_poly.pdbx_seq_one_letter_code
_entity_poly.pdbx_strand_id
1 'polypeptide(L)'
;MKKLLFGALMLSFLSACNSDNISNQTEGSENTPAISGTALQRGCASEEIRKVALKNSSELRQKYSEIEAKTERFENDMKLGKVLSDGTVEIPVVVNVLYRTTAENVSDARIAEQIAVLNADYAGTNTDVSKIPSEFQGVKAGDVKVRFRLANVVRKSTTKTSWGTNDAMKKASTGGIDATSPSNYLNIWTVGNMGQVLGYATFPESSGLWNDGVVIAAPYFGKTGASSPFNLGRTATHEVGHYLNLRHIWGDANCGNDLVSDTPTQTTANTGKPSYPLYNTCSGVQRSVMFMNYMDYVDDAAMFMFSAGQKTRMQSVVASNGARSGLRLY
;
A
#
# COMPACT_ATOMS: atom_id res chain seq x y z
N MET A 1 -66.45 -19.83 -28.21
CA MET A 1 -67.41 -20.39 -27.23
C MET A 1 -66.89 -20.11 -25.82
N LYS A 2 -67.68 -19.37 -25.03
CA LYS A 2 -67.72 -19.20 -23.54
C LYS A 2 -66.40 -19.34 -22.75
N LYS A 3 -65.72 -18.28 -22.29
CA LYS A 3 -65.96 -17.43 -21.07
C LYS A 3 -66.33 -18.21 -19.80
N LEU A 4 -65.54 -18.06 -18.74
CA LEU A 4 -66.01 -17.85 -17.36
C LEU A 4 -64.93 -17.17 -16.50
N LEU A 5 -65.41 -16.20 -15.71
CA LEU A 5 -64.76 -15.25 -14.81
C LEU A 5 -65.24 -15.56 -13.37
N PHE A 6 -64.70 -14.79 -12.42
CA PHE A 6 -65.10 -14.58 -11.00
C PHE A 6 -64.42 -15.52 -9.98
N GLY A 7 -63.84 -15.06 -8.87
CA GLY A 7 -63.85 -13.74 -8.22
C GLY A 7 -64.59 -13.79 -6.87
N ALA A 8 -64.01 -13.13 -5.84
CA ALA A 8 -64.59 -12.79 -4.53
C ALA A 8 -64.63 -13.93 -3.47
N LEU A 9 -64.60 -13.72 -2.16
CA LEU A 9 -64.58 -12.54 -1.28
C LEU A 9 -64.16 -13.01 0.14
N MET A 10 -63.59 -12.09 0.92
CA MET A 10 -63.39 -12.14 2.38
C MET A 10 -64.69 -12.36 3.19
N LEU A 11 -64.62 -12.94 4.41
CA LEU A 11 -64.81 -12.26 5.70
C LEU A 11 -64.84 -13.25 6.91
N SER A 12 -63.93 -12.97 7.87
CA SER A 12 -64.03 -13.01 9.36
C SER A 12 -65.12 -13.80 10.09
N PHE A 13 -64.78 -14.43 11.23
CA PHE A 13 -65.14 -13.95 12.60
C PHE A 13 -64.57 -14.83 13.76
N LEU A 14 -63.82 -14.16 14.65
CA LEU A 14 -63.68 -14.21 16.13
C LEU A 14 -63.32 -15.45 16.98
N SER A 15 -62.54 -15.11 18.03
CA SER A 15 -62.50 -15.60 19.43
C SER A 15 -61.38 -16.62 19.75
N ALA A 16 -60.21 -16.26 20.33
CA ALA A 16 -59.85 -15.61 21.61
C ALA A 16 -59.73 -16.59 22.81
N CYS A 17 -58.56 -16.52 23.46
CA CYS A 17 -58.21 -16.91 24.84
C CYS A 17 -58.02 -18.43 25.12
N ASN A 18 -57.08 -18.91 25.95
CA ASN A 18 -56.01 -18.29 26.75
C ASN A 18 -55.05 -19.43 27.19
N SER A 19 -53.82 -19.09 27.58
CA SER A 19 -53.07 -19.80 28.64
C SER A 19 -51.95 -18.89 29.11
N ASP A 20 -52.21 -18.18 30.20
CA ASP A 20 -51.28 -17.35 30.97
C ASP A 20 -50.45 -18.20 31.95
N ASN A 21 -49.17 -17.84 32.10
CA ASN A 21 -48.45 -17.52 33.37
C ASN A 21 -46.94 -17.42 33.06
N ILE A 22 -46.27 -16.25 33.06
CA ILE A 22 -45.91 -15.33 34.18
C ILE A 22 -45.15 -16.10 35.29
N SER A 23 -43.95 -15.79 35.77
CA SER A 23 -43.06 -14.60 35.78
C SER A 23 -41.61 -15.08 36.06
N ASN A 24 -40.55 -14.34 35.69
CA ASN A 24 -39.92 -13.42 36.64
C ASN A 24 -39.16 -12.28 35.94
N GLN A 25 -39.38 -11.06 36.43
CA GLN A 25 -38.78 -9.80 36.02
C GLN A 25 -37.43 -9.58 36.71
N THR A 26 -36.47 -8.89 36.07
CA THR A 26 -35.88 -7.63 36.60
C THR A 26 -35.03 -6.90 35.54
N GLU A 27 -35.49 -5.70 35.18
CA GLU A 27 -34.75 -4.42 35.02
C GLU A 27 -33.48 -4.31 34.13
N GLY A 28 -33.67 -3.64 32.99
CA GLY A 28 -33.17 -2.27 32.79
C GLY A 28 -31.65 -2.02 32.73
N SER A 29 -31.10 -2.01 31.53
CA SER A 29 -30.08 -1.02 31.15
C SER A 29 -30.19 -0.72 29.65
N GLU A 30 -30.54 0.52 29.34
CA GLU A 30 -30.49 1.08 27.99
C GLU A 30 -29.03 1.10 27.52
N ASN A 31 -28.59 0.05 26.83
CA ASN A 31 -27.40 0.12 26.01
C ASN A 31 -27.81 0.68 24.64
N THR A 32 -27.71 2.00 24.51
CA THR A 32 -27.50 2.63 23.21
C THR A 32 -26.33 1.90 22.54
N PRO A 33 -26.49 1.32 21.33
CA PRO A 33 -25.34 0.72 20.66
C PRO A 33 -24.37 1.84 20.34
N ALA A 34 -23.27 1.89 21.08
CA ALA A 34 -22.11 2.67 20.72
C ALA A 34 -21.77 2.28 19.27
N ILE A 35 -21.86 3.25 18.37
CA ILE A 35 -21.34 3.13 17.02
C ILE A 35 -19.84 2.96 17.19
N SER A 36 -19.41 1.69 17.25
CA SER A 36 -18.02 1.30 17.17
C SER A 36 -17.57 1.71 15.77
N GLY A 37 -16.99 2.89 15.68
CA GLY A 37 -16.33 3.34 14.47
C GLY A 37 -15.25 2.33 14.14
N THR A 38 -15.44 1.56 13.07
CA THR A 38 -14.39 0.73 12.47
C THR A 38 -13.17 1.63 12.28
N ALA A 39 -12.08 1.35 13.02
CA ALA A 39 -10.83 2.07 12.83
C ALA A 39 -10.44 1.99 11.34
N LEU A 40 -10.04 3.12 10.76
CA LEU A 40 -9.52 3.14 9.38
C LEU A 40 -8.31 2.19 9.32
N GLN A 41 -8.38 1.17 8.47
CA GLN A 41 -7.29 0.24 8.20
C GLN A 41 -6.53 0.67 6.94
N ARG A 42 -5.23 0.35 6.86
CA ARG A 42 -4.47 0.57 5.64
C ARG A 42 -4.99 -0.36 4.55
N GLY A 43 -5.47 0.22 3.45
CA GLY A 43 -5.77 -0.51 2.22
C GLY A 43 -4.73 -0.17 1.14
N CYS A 44 -4.07 -1.18 0.60
CA CYS A 44 -3.26 -1.14 -0.60
C CYS A 44 -3.78 -2.22 -1.56
N ALA A 45 -3.78 -1.93 -2.86
CA ALA A 45 -4.30 -2.83 -3.91
C ALA A 45 -3.21 -3.35 -4.86
N SER A 46 -1.93 -3.11 -4.54
CA SER A 46 -0.80 -3.34 -5.44
C SER A 46 -0.69 -4.80 -5.89
N GLU A 47 -0.87 -5.75 -4.96
CA GLU A 47 -0.75 -7.18 -5.25
C GLU A 47 -1.97 -7.74 -5.99
N GLU A 48 -3.18 -7.24 -5.72
CA GLU A 48 -4.37 -7.59 -6.48
C GLU A 48 -4.27 -7.11 -7.93
N ILE A 49 -3.82 -5.87 -8.14
CA ILE A 49 -3.58 -5.29 -9.46
C ILE A 49 -2.50 -6.11 -10.19
N ARG A 50 -1.39 -6.40 -9.51
CA ARG A 50 -0.30 -7.24 -10.04
C ARG A 50 -0.81 -8.61 -10.47
N LYS A 51 -1.57 -9.29 -9.60
CA LYS A 51 -2.12 -10.62 -9.88
C LYS A 51 -3.01 -10.62 -11.12
N VAL A 52 -3.85 -9.61 -11.30
CA VAL A 52 -4.69 -9.45 -12.49
C VAL A 52 -3.83 -9.17 -13.73
N ALA A 53 -2.83 -8.29 -13.63
CA ALA A 53 -1.92 -7.98 -14.73
C ALA A 53 -1.13 -9.21 -15.21
N LEU A 54 -0.57 -10.00 -14.28
CA LEU A 54 0.15 -11.24 -14.57
C LEU A 54 -0.77 -12.32 -15.15
N LYS A 55 -2.01 -12.44 -14.65
CA LYS A 55 -3.00 -13.36 -15.22
C LYS A 55 -3.29 -13.04 -16.69
N ASN A 56 -3.34 -11.76 -17.05
CA ASN A 56 -3.78 -11.29 -18.36
C ASN A 56 -2.64 -11.06 -19.36
N SER A 57 -1.37 -11.15 -18.96
CA SER A 57 -0.22 -10.92 -19.85
C SER A 57 0.90 -11.94 -19.65
N SER A 58 1.20 -12.71 -20.71
CA SER A 58 2.37 -13.61 -20.72
C SER A 58 3.69 -12.83 -20.68
N GLU A 59 3.75 -11.65 -21.30
CA GLU A 59 4.95 -10.81 -21.30
C GLU A 59 5.25 -10.31 -19.88
N LEU A 60 4.23 -9.87 -19.12
CA LEU A 60 4.42 -9.46 -17.73
C LEU A 60 4.83 -10.64 -16.85
N ARG A 61 4.30 -11.85 -17.08
CA ARG A 61 4.77 -13.07 -16.38
C ARG A 61 6.23 -13.40 -16.68
N GLN A 62 6.66 -13.22 -17.93
CA GLN A 62 8.06 -13.41 -18.28
C GLN A 62 8.95 -12.38 -17.57
N LYS A 63 8.60 -11.10 -17.64
CA LYS A 63 9.34 -10.02 -16.95
C LYS A 63 9.42 -10.27 -15.45
N TYR A 64 8.30 -10.68 -14.84
CA TYR A 64 8.25 -11.07 -13.44
C TYR A 64 9.29 -12.16 -13.10
N SER A 65 9.30 -13.28 -13.84
CA SER A 65 10.26 -14.36 -13.62
C SER A 65 11.71 -13.92 -13.83
N GLU A 66 11.96 -13.07 -14.83
CA GLU A 66 13.29 -12.50 -15.09
C GLU A 66 13.75 -11.57 -13.96
N ILE A 67 12.83 -10.77 -13.39
CA ILE A 67 13.10 -9.87 -12.26
C ILE A 67 13.47 -10.65 -11.00
N GLU A 68 12.73 -11.72 -10.67
CA GLU A 68 13.06 -12.56 -9.52
C GLU A 68 14.43 -13.24 -9.70
N ALA A 69 14.70 -13.81 -10.88
CA ALA A 69 15.99 -14.43 -11.18
C ALA A 69 17.15 -13.42 -11.19
N LYS A 70 16.93 -12.18 -11.66
CA LYS A 70 17.93 -11.09 -11.60
C LYS A 70 18.17 -10.64 -10.17
N THR A 71 17.12 -10.57 -9.36
CA THR A 71 17.22 -10.19 -7.95
C THR A 71 18.08 -11.21 -7.22
N GLU A 72 17.77 -12.51 -7.33
CA GLU A 72 18.58 -13.58 -6.73
C GLU A 72 20.05 -13.53 -7.16
N ARG A 73 20.32 -13.34 -8.46
CA ARG A 73 21.69 -13.17 -8.96
C ARG A 73 22.37 -11.95 -8.36
N PHE A 74 21.69 -10.82 -8.25
CA PHE A 74 22.22 -9.61 -7.63
C PHE A 74 22.58 -9.84 -6.16
N GLU A 75 21.73 -10.53 -5.39
CA GLU A 75 22.04 -10.84 -3.99
C GLU A 75 23.29 -11.74 -3.88
N ASN A 76 23.42 -12.72 -4.76
CA ASN A 76 24.56 -13.62 -4.80
C ASN A 76 25.85 -12.90 -5.23
N ASP A 77 25.77 -12.03 -6.24
CA ASP A 77 26.90 -11.25 -6.70
C ASP A 77 27.37 -10.23 -5.64
N MET A 78 26.44 -9.64 -4.87
CA MET A 78 26.77 -8.83 -3.69
C MET A 78 27.54 -9.63 -2.64
N LYS A 79 27.08 -10.84 -2.29
CA LYS A 79 27.76 -11.74 -1.33
C LYS A 79 29.17 -12.13 -1.80
N LEU A 80 29.38 -12.22 -3.11
CA LEU A 80 30.67 -12.52 -3.74
C LEU A 80 31.53 -11.27 -4.02
N GLY A 81 31.07 -10.07 -3.68
CA GLY A 81 31.78 -8.82 -3.94
C GLY A 81 31.92 -8.45 -5.43
N LYS A 82 31.10 -9.06 -6.31
CA LYS A 82 31.09 -8.81 -7.77
C LYS A 82 30.29 -7.58 -8.15
N VAL A 83 29.38 -7.16 -7.28
CA VAL A 83 28.67 -5.90 -7.36
C VAL A 83 29.33 -4.97 -6.33
N LEU A 84 29.97 -3.91 -6.81
CA LEU A 84 30.33 -2.80 -5.93
C LEU A 84 29.03 -2.23 -5.37
N SER A 85 29.06 -1.66 -4.16
CA SER A 85 27.96 -0.81 -3.71
C SER A 85 27.86 0.34 -4.72
N ASP A 86 27.05 0.12 -5.75
CA ASP A 86 26.41 1.16 -6.52
C ASP A 86 26.04 2.24 -5.52
N GLY A 87 26.58 3.43 -5.77
CA GLY A 87 26.43 4.55 -4.87
C GLY A 87 24.97 4.90 -4.63
N THR A 88 24.75 6.01 -3.97
CA THR A 88 23.39 6.50 -3.83
C THR A 88 22.75 6.75 -5.21
N VAL A 89 21.66 6.05 -5.51
CA VAL A 89 20.83 6.30 -6.70
C VAL A 89 19.83 7.40 -6.37
N GLU A 90 19.87 8.50 -7.11
CA GLU A 90 18.86 9.54 -7.05
C GLU A 90 17.81 9.31 -8.14
N ILE A 91 16.56 9.12 -7.71
CA ILE A 91 15.39 8.93 -8.56
C ILE A 91 14.68 10.29 -8.72
N PRO A 92 14.54 10.81 -9.94
CA PRO A 92 13.74 12.00 -10.18
C PRO A 92 12.24 11.67 -10.12
N VAL A 93 11.49 12.53 -9.43
CA VAL A 93 10.06 12.33 -9.15
C VAL A 93 9.23 13.39 -9.85
N VAL A 94 8.17 12.97 -10.53
CA VAL A 94 7.10 13.85 -11.02
C VAL A 94 5.86 13.60 -10.19
N VAL A 95 5.33 14.65 -9.57
CA VAL A 95 4.08 14.55 -8.79
C VAL A 95 2.91 15.10 -9.60
N ASN A 96 1.95 14.24 -9.91
CA ASN A 96 0.77 14.50 -10.70
C ASN A 96 -0.46 14.70 -9.79
N VAL A 97 -0.85 15.94 -9.54
CA VAL A 97 -1.95 16.30 -8.63
C VAL A 97 -3.26 16.43 -9.40
N LEU A 98 -4.20 15.50 -9.15
CA LEU A 98 -5.59 15.57 -9.62
C LEU A 98 -6.50 15.97 -8.47
N TYR A 99 -7.15 17.13 -8.61
CA TYR A 99 -7.92 17.73 -7.51
C TYR A 99 -9.29 18.26 -7.96
N ARG A 100 -10.31 18.09 -7.13
CA ARG A 100 -11.63 18.71 -7.31
C ARG A 100 -11.85 19.86 -6.32
N THR A 101 -11.28 19.77 -5.13
CA THR A 101 -11.40 20.78 -4.06
C THR A 101 -10.04 21.34 -3.68
N THR A 102 -10.03 22.47 -2.94
CA THR A 102 -8.79 23.08 -2.42
C THR A 102 -8.02 22.12 -1.51
N ALA A 103 -8.71 21.30 -0.71
CA ALA A 103 -8.06 20.32 0.17
C ALA A 103 -7.39 19.18 -0.61
N GLU A 104 -7.95 18.79 -1.76
CA GLU A 104 -7.37 17.79 -2.65
C GLU A 104 -6.19 18.34 -3.47
N ASN A 105 -6.11 19.67 -3.65
CA ASN A 105 -5.01 20.35 -4.32
C ASN A 105 -3.79 20.50 -3.38
N VAL A 106 -3.15 19.37 -3.06
CA VAL A 106 -2.03 19.31 -2.09
C VAL A 106 -0.96 20.37 -2.40
N SER A 107 -0.56 21.16 -1.40
CA SER A 107 0.39 22.27 -1.62
C SER A 107 1.79 21.78 -1.98
N ASP A 108 2.60 22.64 -2.61
CA ASP A 108 4.00 22.31 -2.92
C ASP A 108 4.81 22.02 -1.65
N ALA A 109 4.51 22.70 -0.53
CA ALA A 109 5.12 22.41 0.76
C ALA A 109 4.80 20.98 1.23
N ARG A 110 3.55 20.53 1.09
CA ARG A 110 3.13 19.17 1.44
C ARG A 110 3.77 18.11 0.51
N ILE A 111 4.00 18.46 -0.75
CA ILE A 111 4.77 17.62 -1.69
C ILE A 111 6.22 17.52 -1.24
N ALA A 112 6.87 18.64 -0.93
CA ALA A 112 8.25 18.66 -0.42
C ALA A 112 8.39 17.86 0.89
N GLU A 113 7.41 17.96 1.80
CA GLU A 113 7.35 17.12 3.01
C GLU A 113 7.33 15.63 2.68
N GLN A 114 6.53 15.19 1.72
CA GLN A 114 6.47 13.79 1.33
C GLN A 114 7.80 13.31 0.74
N ILE A 115 8.47 14.13 -0.08
CA ILE A 115 9.79 13.82 -0.62
C ILE A 115 10.83 13.73 0.51
N ALA A 116 10.78 14.63 1.50
CA ALA A 116 11.63 14.57 2.67
C ALA A 116 11.38 13.31 3.52
N VAL A 117 10.12 12.91 3.69
CA VAL A 117 9.73 11.66 4.34
C VAL A 117 10.32 10.44 3.64
N LEU A 118 10.16 10.35 2.30
CA LEU A 118 10.73 9.26 1.52
C LEU A 118 12.26 9.21 1.70
N ASN A 119 12.94 10.35 1.59
CA ASN A 119 14.39 10.40 1.80
C ASN A 119 14.82 9.98 3.22
N ALA A 120 14.07 10.35 4.25
CA ALA A 120 14.38 9.96 5.63
C ALA A 120 14.18 8.46 5.87
N ASP A 121 13.09 7.88 5.36
CA ASP A 121 12.77 6.45 5.52
C ASP A 121 13.76 5.57 4.76
N TYR A 122 14.09 5.94 3.52
CA TYR A 122 15.03 5.20 2.69
C TYR A 122 16.50 5.44 3.09
N ALA A 123 16.80 6.49 3.85
CA ALA A 123 18.13 6.68 4.46
C ALA A 123 18.27 6.01 5.84
N GLY A 124 17.17 5.54 6.44
CA GLY A 124 17.16 5.05 7.81
C GLY A 124 17.44 6.17 8.84
N THR A 125 17.11 7.41 8.50
CA THR A 125 17.28 8.60 9.35
C THR A 125 15.95 9.17 9.84
N ASN A 126 14.86 8.42 9.66
CA ASN A 126 13.56 8.72 10.22
C ASN A 126 13.62 8.82 11.75
N THR A 127 12.91 9.79 12.33
CA THR A 127 13.01 10.12 13.76
C THR A 127 12.56 8.99 14.69
N ASP A 128 11.77 8.05 14.18
CA ASP A 128 11.27 6.87 14.88
C ASP A 128 12.11 5.60 14.68
N VAL A 129 13.25 5.68 13.97
CA VAL A 129 14.17 4.54 13.77
C VAL A 129 14.69 3.97 15.09
N SER A 130 14.75 4.79 16.15
CA SER A 130 15.14 4.34 17.49
C SER A 130 14.13 3.41 18.15
N LYS A 131 12.90 3.31 17.62
CA LYS A 131 11.85 2.42 18.10
C LYS A 131 12.00 0.98 17.59
N ILE A 132 12.96 0.71 16.70
CA ILE A 132 13.25 -0.66 16.23
C ILE A 132 13.63 -1.54 17.43
N PRO A 133 12.87 -2.63 17.70
CA PRO A 133 13.20 -3.56 18.75
C PRO A 133 14.59 -4.18 18.56
N SER A 134 15.27 -4.49 19.67
CA SER A 134 16.63 -5.03 19.67
C SER A 134 16.79 -6.27 18.79
N GLU A 135 15.77 -7.14 18.75
CA GLU A 135 15.71 -8.35 17.91
C GLU A 135 15.87 -8.04 16.41
N PHE A 136 15.35 -6.90 15.94
CA PHE A 136 15.38 -6.53 14.52
C PHE A 136 16.50 -5.53 14.17
N GLN A 137 17.27 -5.06 15.15
CA GLN A 137 18.38 -4.12 14.91
C GLN A 137 19.47 -4.70 14.00
N GLY A 138 19.71 -6.00 14.06
CA GLY A 138 20.73 -6.68 13.24
C GLY A 138 20.34 -6.86 11.77
N VAL A 139 19.04 -6.78 11.45
CA VAL A 139 18.52 -6.98 10.08
C VAL A 139 18.00 -5.68 9.46
N LYS A 140 18.07 -4.54 10.14
CA LYS A 140 17.63 -3.26 9.56
C LYS A 140 18.48 -2.88 8.35
N ALA A 141 17.85 -2.30 7.34
CA ALA A 141 18.52 -1.83 6.12
C ALA A 141 19.60 -0.77 6.40
N GLY A 142 19.38 0.07 7.42
CA GLY A 142 20.07 1.35 7.55
C GLY A 142 19.75 2.23 6.34
N ASP A 143 20.78 2.66 5.63
CA ASP A 143 20.64 3.43 4.39
C ASP A 143 20.42 2.49 3.18
N VAL A 144 19.25 2.56 2.56
CA VAL A 144 18.88 1.81 1.33
C VAL A 144 19.70 2.27 0.11
N LYS A 145 20.31 3.46 0.17
CA LYS A 145 21.03 4.11 -0.95
C LYS A 145 20.14 4.46 -2.14
N VAL A 146 18.86 4.71 -1.88
CA VAL A 146 17.93 5.34 -2.83
C VAL A 146 17.54 6.71 -2.27
N ARG A 147 17.53 7.73 -3.13
CA ARG A 147 17.08 9.10 -2.82
C ARG A 147 16.07 9.56 -3.86
N PHE A 148 15.26 10.53 -3.48
CA PHE A 148 14.18 11.07 -4.29
C PHE A 148 14.37 12.57 -4.44
N ARG A 149 14.37 13.05 -5.69
CA ARG A 149 14.44 14.46 -6.00
C ARG A 149 13.20 14.87 -6.77
N LEU A 150 12.46 15.85 -6.27
CA LEU A 150 11.33 16.42 -7.01
C LEU A 150 11.86 17.08 -8.28
N ALA A 151 11.42 16.59 -9.43
CA ALA A 151 11.78 17.13 -10.74
C ALA A 151 10.69 18.05 -11.29
N ASN A 152 9.41 17.70 -11.08
CA ASN A 152 8.29 18.51 -11.55
C ASN A 152 7.01 18.23 -10.75
N VAL A 153 6.09 19.19 -10.78
CA VAL A 153 4.71 19.04 -10.29
C VAL A 153 3.76 19.39 -11.41
N VAL A 154 2.89 18.46 -11.79
CA VAL A 154 1.84 18.66 -12.79
C VAL A 154 0.50 18.66 -12.07
N ARG A 155 -0.35 19.65 -12.33
CA ARG A 155 -1.65 19.80 -11.65
C ARG A 155 -2.79 19.84 -12.66
N LYS A 156 -3.90 19.19 -12.34
CA LYS A 156 -5.12 19.23 -13.14
C LYS A 156 -6.36 19.18 -12.26
N SER A 157 -7.26 20.16 -12.45
CA SER A 157 -8.57 20.12 -11.82
C SER A 157 -9.45 19.05 -12.45
N THR A 158 -10.28 18.38 -11.65
CA THR A 158 -11.22 17.33 -12.09
C THR A 158 -12.58 17.48 -11.43
N THR A 159 -13.62 16.93 -12.03
CA THR A 159 -14.97 16.83 -11.43
C THR A 159 -15.21 15.48 -10.74
N LYS A 160 -14.27 14.54 -10.84
CA LYS A 160 -14.36 13.21 -10.23
C LYS A 160 -14.38 13.33 -8.71
N THR A 161 -15.36 12.71 -8.06
CA THR A 161 -15.50 12.65 -6.60
C THR A 161 -14.80 11.45 -5.98
N SER A 162 -14.50 10.43 -6.79
CA SER A 162 -13.77 9.22 -6.38
C SER A 162 -13.03 8.64 -7.57
N TRP A 163 -11.95 7.92 -7.29
CA TRP A 163 -11.12 7.21 -8.23
C TRP A 163 -11.02 5.73 -7.86
N GLY A 164 -10.96 4.85 -8.85
CA GLY A 164 -10.73 3.43 -8.65
C GLY A 164 -9.28 3.03 -8.91
N THR A 165 -8.92 1.79 -8.61
CA THR A 165 -7.60 1.18 -8.87
C THR A 165 -7.43 0.71 -10.33
N ASN A 166 -8.13 1.34 -11.27
CA ASN A 166 -8.18 0.96 -12.69
C ASN A 166 -7.32 1.87 -13.58
N ASP A 167 -6.34 2.56 -13.01
CA ASP A 167 -5.41 3.48 -13.68
C ASP A 167 -6.06 4.67 -14.44
N ALA A 168 -7.36 4.96 -14.24
CA ALA A 168 -8.04 6.07 -14.95
C ALA A 168 -7.43 7.46 -14.63
N MET A 169 -6.80 7.63 -13.47
CA MET A 169 -6.05 8.84 -13.10
C MET A 169 -4.73 9.00 -13.86
N LYS A 170 -4.18 7.92 -14.40
CA LYS A 170 -2.89 7.90 -15.11
C LYS A 170 -3.03 8.16 -16.61
N LYS A 171 -4.24 8.50 -17.08
CA LYS A 171 -4.52 8.70 -18.50
C LYS A 171 -5.32 9.96 -18.76
N ALA A 172 -4.81 10.84 -19.61
CA ALA A 172 -5.47 12.10 -19.94
C ALA A 172 -6.87 11.89 -20.57
N SER A 173 -7.01 10.86 -21.39
CA SER A 173 -8.27 10.51 -22.06
C SER A 173 -9.40 10.08 -21.11
N THR A 174 -9.07 9.66 -19.89
CA THR A 174 -10.06 9.33 -18.83
C THR A 174 -10.18 10.43 -17.77
N GLY A 175 -9.65 11.62 -18.06
CA GLY A 175 -9.67 12.78 -17.17
C GLY A 175 -8.48 12.87 -16.21
N GLY A 176 -7.54 11.93 -16.30
CA GLY A 176 -6.30 11.90 -15.52
C GLY A 176 -5.17 12.76 -16.09
N ILE A 177 -3.94 12.43 -15.70
CA ILE A 177 -2.68 13.00 -16.19
C ILE A 177 -1.81 11.84 -16.70
N ASP A 178 -1.34 11.91 -17.94
CA ASP A 178 -0.43 10.90 -18.49
C ASP A 178 0.93 10.92 -17.76
N ALA A 179 1.57 9.76 -17.64
CA ALA A 179 2.89 9.66 -17.03
C ALA A 179 3.93 10.50 -17.80
N THR A 180 4.76 11.26 -17.07
CA THR A 180 5.93 11.95 -17.65
C THR A 180 7.08 10.96 -17.75
N SER A 181 7.44 10.55 -18.97
CA SER A 181 8.58 9.66 -19.28
C SER A 181 8.78 8.56 -18.22
N PRO A 182 7.86 7.59 -18.08
CA PRO A 182 7.86 6.60 -16.99
C PRO A 182 9.13 5.74 -16.92
N SER A 183 9.92 5.66 -17.99
CA SER A 183 11.24 5.01 -17.99
C SER A 183 12.33 5.82 -17.26
N ASN A 184 12.11 7.11 -17.02
CA ASN A 184 13.10 8.04 -16.48
C ASN A 184 12.65 8.79 -15.23
N TYR A 185 11.35 8.81 -14.92
CA TYR A 185 10.82 9.45 -13.72
C TYR A 185 9.91 8.50 -12.95
N LEU A 186 10.05 8.48 -11.63
CA LEU A 186 9.00 7.97 -10.76
C LEU A 186 7.81 8.94 -10.83
N ASN A 187 6.71 8.48 -11.38
CA ASN A 187 5.46 9.23 -11.42
C ASN A 187 4.63 8.90 -10.17
N ILE A 188 4.28 9.92 -9.39
CA ILE A 188 3.40 9.79 -8.23
C ILE A 188 2.14 10.60 -8.49
N TRP A 189 0.99 9.94 -8.62
CA TRP A 189 -0.30 10.61 -8.71
C TRP A 189 -0.90 10.82 -7.33
N THR A 190 -1.38 12.02 -7.05
CA THR A 190 -2.20 12.31 -5.87
C THR A 190 -3.63 12.56 -6.32
N VAL A 191 -4.59 11.82 -5.77
CA VAL A 191 -6.01 11.91 -6.16
C VAL A 191 -6.89 12.16 -4.94
N GLY A 192 -8.06 12.80 -5.10
CA GLY A 192 -8.88 13.19 -3.93
C GLY A 192 -9.32 12.04 -3.00
N ASN A 193 -9.88 10.96 -3.55
CA ASN A 193 -10.40 9.82 -2.80
C ASN A 193 -10.32 8.53 -3.62
N MET A 194 -10.04 7.40 -2.96
CA MET A 194 -10.04 6.04 -3.55
C MET A 194 -10.85 5.02 -2.73
N GLY A 195 -11.77 5.48 -1.87
CA GLY A 195 -12.57 4.62 -1.02
C GLY A 195 -11.74 4.04 0.12
N GLN A 196 -11.65 2.71 0.21
CA GLN A 196 -10.91 2.00 1.26
C GLN A 196 -9.40 1.87 0.97
N VAL A 197 -8.97 2.22 -0.25
CA VAL A 197 -7.56 2.15 -0.66
C VAL A 197 -6.88 3.49 -0.37
N LEU A 198 -5.77 3.47 0.36
CA LEU A 198 -4.97 4.65 0.63
C LEU A 198 -4.02 4.96 -0.53
N GLY A 199 -3.48 3.90 -1.15
CA GLY A 199 -2.49 3.96 -2.20
C GLY A 199 -2.42 2.66 -2.99
N TYR A 200 -1.78 2.71 -4.16
CA TYR A 200 -1.32 1.51 -4.87
C TYR A 200 -0.14 1.86 -5.77
N ALA A 201 0.61 0.85 -6.17
CA ALA A 201 1.76 0.93 -7.05
C ALA A 201 1.70 -0.10 -8.18
N THR A 202 2.46 0.16 -9.24
CA THR A 202 2.86 -0.87 -10.20
C THR A 202 4.19 -1.51 -9.78
N PHE A 203 4.30 -2.82 -9.97
CA PHE A 203 5.54 -3.57 -9.74
C PHE A 203 6.52 -3.44 -10.94
N PRO A 204 7.80 -3.82 -10.78
CA PRO A 204 8.82 -3.58 -11.81
C PRO A 204 8.58 -4.30 -13.15
N GLU A 205 7.74 -5.34 -13.23
CA GLU A 205 7.34 -5.89 -14.52
C GLU A 205 6.58 -4.89 -15.40
N SER A 206 5.99 -3.85 -14.79
CA SER A 206 5.36 -2.73 -15.49
C SER A 206 6.33 -1.57 -15.78
N SER A 207 7.63 -1.73 -15.51
CA SER A 207 8.62 -0.67 -15.69
C SER A 207 8.56 -0.05 -17.10
N GLY A 208 8.46 1.27 -17.15
CA GLY A 208 8.42 2.04 -18.39
C GLY A 208 7.09 1.99 -19.15
N LEU A 209 6.09 1.25 -18.67
CA LEU A 209 4.74 1.29 -19.23
C LEU A 209 4.04 2.62 -18.91
N TRP A 210 3.01 2.96 -19.69
CA TRP A 210 2.28 4.23 -19.57
C TRP A 210 1.64 4.45 -18.18
N ASN A 211 1.36 3.39 -17.43
CA ASN A 211 0.74 3.42 -16.10
C ASN A 211 1.74 3.22 -14.95
N ASP A 212 3.04 3.19 -15.25
CA ASP A 212 4.07 2.87 -14.27
C ASP A 212 4.28 3.98 -13.24
N GLY A 213 4.20 3.62 -11.95
CA GLY A 213 4.35 4.54 -10.82
C GLY A 213 3.40 4.24 -9.67
N VAL A 214 3.17 5.26 -8.84
CA VAL A 214 2.47 5.16 -7.56
C VAL A 214 1.28 6.10 -7.53
N VAL A 215 0.17 5.70 -6.93
CA VAL A 215 -0.99 6.57 -6.67
C VAL A 215 -1.26 6.61 -5.18
N ILE A 216 -1.48 7.81 -4.63
CA ILE A 216 -1.80 8.04 -3.22
C ILE A 216 -3.06 8.92 -3.13
N ALA A 217 -3.99 8.58 -2.26
CA ALA A 217 -5.12 9.45 -1.98
C ALA A 217 -4.64 10.68 -1.19
N ALA A 218 -5.09 11.87 -1.56
CA ALA A 218 -4.66 13.16 -1.03
C ALA A 218 -4.76 13.25 0.50
N PRO A 219 -5.75 12.66 1.19
CA PRO A 219 -5.77 12.62 2.65
C PRO A 219 -4.56 11.91 3.29
N TYR A 220 -3.84 11.05 2.57
CA TYR A 220 -2.76 10.20 3.12
C TYR A 220 -1.39 10.47 2.49
N PHE A 221 -1.25 11.60 1.81
CA PHE A 221 -0.01 12.05 1.17
C PHE A 221 0.67 13.15 2.00
N GLY A 222 1.97 13.10 2.23
CA GLY A 222 2.69 14.05 3.08
C GLY A 222 2.23 14.04 4.54
N LYS A 223 2.46 15.14 5.26
CA LYS A 223 2.12 15.24 6.70
C LYS A 223 1.11 16.34 6.99
N THR A 224 1.41 17.57 6.56
CA THR A 224 0.58 18.72 6.85
C THR A 224 -0.77 18.60 6.13
N GLY A 225 -1.87 18.60 6.90
CA GLY A 225 -3.22 18.41 6.37
C GLY A 225 -3.54 16.97 5.95
N ALA A 226 -2.71 15.99 6.31
CA ALA A 226 -3.01 14.58 6.15
C ALA A 226 -3.87 14.04 7.31
N SER A 227 -4.67 13.01 7.04
CA SER A 227 -5.62 12.41 7.96
C SER A 227 -4.98 11.30 8.80
N SER A 228 -5.05 11.45 10.12
CA SER A 228 -4.67 10.39 11.07
C SER A 228 -5.56 9.15 10.87
N PRO A 229 -5.03 7.91 11.03
CA PRO A 229 -3.69 7.56 11.51
C PRO A 229 -2.60 7.46 10.42
N PHE A 230 -2.91 7.85 9.18
CA PHE A 230 -2.02 7.72 8.01
C PHE A 230 -1.50 9.09 7.55
N ASN A 231 -0.91 9.83 8.50
CA ASN A 231 -0.54 11.24 8.34
C ASN A 231 0.95 11.53 8.58
N LEU A 232 1.83 10.52 8.49
CA LEU A 232 3.28 10.71 8.55
C LEU A 232 3.97 10.44 7.21
N GLY A 233 3.19 10.23 6.15
CA GLY A 233 3.66 10.02 4.78
C GLY A 233 4.10 8.59 4.48
N ARG A 234 3.79 7.61 5.34
CA ARG A 234 4.25 6.23 5.16
C ARG A 234 3.45 5.43 4.16
N THR A 235 2.26 5.89 3.78
CA THR A 235 1.56 5.35 2.61
C THR A 235 2.44 5.45 1.37
N ALA A 236 3.08 6.60 1.11
CA ALA A 236 3.97 6.70 -0.05
C ALA A 236 5.24 5.85 0.12
N THR A 237 5.80 5.76 1.33
CA THR A 237 6.95 4.87 1.62
C THR A 237 6.60 3.40 1.30
N HIS A 238 5.42 2.94 1.70
CA HIS A 238 4.91 1.60 1.41
C HIS A 238 4.73 1.36 -0.10
N GLU A 239 4.01 2.25 -0.80
CA GLU A 239 3.79 2.09 -2.23
C GLU A 239 5.06 2.19 -3.06
N VAL A 240 6.02 3.04 -2.68
CA VAL A 240 7.33 3.11 -3.34
C VAL A 240 8.14 1.84 -3.05
N GLY A 241 7.91 1.16 -1.91
CA GLY A 241 8.42 -0.18 -1.65
C GLY A 241 7.95 -1.19 -2.70
N HIS A 242 6.66 -1.22 -3.01
CA HIS A 242 6.12 -2.04 -4.10
C HIS A 242 6.69 -1.68 -5.47
N TYR A 243 6.79 -0.38 -5.77
CA TYR A 243 7.40 0.12 -6.99
C TYR A 243 8.85 -0.38 -7.15
N LEU A 244 9.56 -0.54 -6.04
CA LEU A 244 10.92 -1.06 -5.94
C LEU A 244 10.98 -2.57 -5.56
N ASN A 245 9.96 -3.35 -5.92
CA ASN A 245 9.94 -4.82 -5.88
C ASN A 245 9.80 -5.47 -4.49
N LEU A 246 9.26 -4.74 -3.51
CA LEU A 246 8.88 -5.32 -2.23
C LEU A 246 7.44 -5.79 -2.27
N ARG A 247 7.16 -6.92 -1.62
CA ARG A 247 5.80 -7.41 -1.40
C ARG A 247 5.34 -7.02 -0.01
N HIS A 248 4.06 -7.21 0.24
CA HIS A 248 3.57 -7.23 1.62
C HIS A 248 4.31 -8.29 2.43
N ILE A 249 4.69 -7.97 3.67
CA ILE A 249 5.58 -8.81 4.48
C ILE A 249 4.98 -10.19 4.83
N TRP A 250 3.65 -10.31 4.85
CA TRP A 250 2.96 -11.59 5.04
C TRP A 250 2.79 -12.40 3.74
N GLY A 251 3.23 -11.86 2.60
CA GLY A 251 3.21 -12.53 1.30
C GLY A 251 1.82 -12.78 0.71
N ASP A 252 0.81 -12.00 1.12
CA ASP A 252 -0.58 -12.08 0.61
C ASP A 252 -1.23 -13.46 0.73
N ALA A 253 -0.76 -14.25 1.70
CA ALA A 253 -1.25 -15.58 2.02
C ALA A 253 -1.08 -15.88 3.51
N ASN A 254 -1.85 -16.84 4.03
CA ASN A 254 -1.65 -17.30 5.40
C ASN A 254 -0.29 -17.99 5.53
N CYS A 255 0.61 -17.44 6.35
CA CYS A 255 2.00 -17.88 6.44
C CYS A 255 2.73 -17.83 5.09
N GLY A 256 2.47 -16.76 4.32
CA GLY A 256 3.17 -16.48 3.06
C GLY A 256 4.61 -16.00 3.28
N ASN A 257 5.28 -15.73 2.16
CA ASN A 257 6.64 -15.24 2.11
C ASN A 257 6.70 -14.05 1.13
N ASP A 258 7.40 -12.99 1.51
CA ASP A 258 7.62 -11.78 0.71
C ASP A 258 8.87 -11.89 -0.19
N LEU A 259 9.51 -13.06 -0.21
CA LEU A 259 10.76 -13.37 -0.92
C LEU A 259 11.98 -12.62 -0.34
N VAL A 260 11.92 -12.29 0.95
CA VAL A 260 13.01 -11.72 1.71
C VAL A 260 13.31 -12.64 2.89
N SER A 261 14.57 -13.01 3.07
CA SER A 261 14.94 -14.03 4.07
C SER A 261 15.06 -13.51 5.51
N ASP A 262 15.24 -12.20 5.68
CA ASP A 262 15.39 -11.53 6.98
C ASP A 262 14.10 -10.86 7.49
N THR A 263 13.00 -11.05 6.78
CA THR A 263 11.63 -10.75 7.22
C THR A 263 10.99 -12.05 7.74
N PRO A 264 10.60 -12.12 9.02
CA PRO A 264 9.91 -13.29 9.56
C PRO A 264 8.59 -13.55 8.82
N THR A 265 8.29 -14.82 8.53
CA THR A 265 6.98 -15.21 8.00
C THR A 265 5.87 -14.84 8.98
N GLN A 266 4.75 -14.38 8.43
CA GLN A 266 3.62 -13.83 9.18
C GLN A 266 2.30 -14.43 8.69
N THR A 267 1.33 -14.60 9.58
CA THR A 267 0.03 -15.22 9.25
C THR A 267 -0.85 -14.32 8.39
N THR A 268 -0.85 -13.01 8.62
CA THR A 268 -1.68 -12.04 7.89
C THR A 268 -1.16 -10.64 8.16
N ALA A 269 -1.63 -9.62 7.45
CA ALA A 269 -1.32 -8.22 7.73
C ALA A 269 -1.66 -7.83 9.19
N ASN A 270 -0.81 -7.01 9.81
CA ASN A 270 -1.09 -6.35 11.08
C ASN A 270 -1.67 -4.95 10.85
N THR A 271 -2.54 -4.50 11.75
CA THR A 271 -3.18 -3.17 11.66
C THR A 271 -3.10 -2.41 12.99
N GLY A 272 -3.31 -1.10 12.96
CA GLY A 272 -3.25 -0.26 14.14
C GLY A 272 -1.81 -0.10 14.65
N LYS A 273 -1.62 -0.15 15.98
CA LYS A 273 -0.31 -0.04 16.63
C LYS A 273 -0.07 -1.24 17.56
N PRO A 274 0.32 -2.40 17.02
CA PRO A 274 0.61 -3.58 17.84
C PRO A 274 1.72 -3.28 18.86
N SER A 275 1.69 -4.02 19.97
CA SER A 275 2.77 -3.98 20.98
C SER A 275 3.83 -5.02 20.65
N TYR A 276 5.10 -4.65 20.82
CA TYR A 276 6.21 -5.59 20.69
C TYR A 276 6.44 -6.34 22.03
N PRO A 277 6.74 -7.65 22.00
CA PRO A 277 6.74 -8.54 20.83
C PRO A 277 5.33 -8.97 20.42
N LEU A 278 5.13 -9.16 19.11
CA LEU A 278 3.92 -9.76 18.56
C LEU A 278 4.29 -11.11 17.95
N TYR A 279 3.82 -12.21 18.54
CA TYR A 279 4.16 -13.55 18.08
C TYR A 279 3.11 -14.09 17.10
N ASN A 280 3.58 -14.69 16.02
CA ASN A 280 2.79 -15.58 15.17
C ASN A 280 3.44 -16.97 15.09
N THR A 281 2.64 -17.95 14.68
CA THR A 281 3.11 -19.33 14.46
C THR A 281 2.87 -19.71 13.01
N CYS A 282 3.95 -20.06 12.30
CA CYS A 282 3.90 -20.54 10.93
C CYS A 282 4.68 -21.86 10.81
N SER A 283 4.03 -22.89 10.26
CA SER A 283 4.61 -24.23 10.11
C SER A 283 5.23 -24.80 11.40
N GLY A 284 4.59 -24.55 12.54
CA GLY A 284 5.05 -25.00 13.86
C GLY A 284 6.17 -24.14 14.48
N VAL A 285 6.62 -23.08 13.82
CA VAL A 285 7.65 -22.16 14.32
C VAL A 285 6.98 -20.89 14.84
N GLN A 286 7.13 -20.61 16.14
CA GLN A 286 6.65 -19.38 16.77
C GLN A 286 7.76 -18.33 16.81
N ARG A 287 7.52 -17.13 16.26
CA ARG A 287 8.51 -16.04 16.19
C ARG A 287 7.84 -14.68 16.34
N SER A 288 8.57 -13.68 16.82
CA SER A 288 8.06 -12.31 16.76
C SER A 288 8.02 -11.88 15.29
N VAL A 289 6.92 -11.28 14.87
CA VAL A 289 6.81 -10.71 13.53
C VAL A 289 7.28 -9.27 13.49
N MET A 290 7.65 -8.82 12.30
CA MET A 290 8.21 -7.49 12.06
C MET A 290 7.11 -6.51 11.65
N PHE A 291 6.08 -6.33 12.50
CA PHE A 291 4.92 -5.49 12.20
C PHE A 291 5.27 -4.01 11.95
N MET A 292 6.45 -3.58 12.40
CA MET A 292 6.97 -2.23 12.20
C MET A 292 7.67 -2.02 10.85
N ASN A 293 7.66 -3.04 9.99
CA ASN A 293 8.16 -2.94 8.64
C ASN A 293 7.23 -2.02 7.81
N TYR A 294 7.80 -1.20 6.93
CA TYR A 294 6.99 -0.35 6.04
C TYR A 294 6.07 -1.15 5.12
N MET A 295 6.34 -2.43 4.88
CA MET A 295 5.53 -3.32 4.04
C MET A 295 4.43 -4.08 4.80
N ASP A 296 4.14 -3.73 6.06
CA ASP A 296 2.94 -4.18 6.78
C ASP A 296 1.82 -3.10 6.73
N TYR A 297 0.63 -3.39 7.28
CA TYR A 297 -0.56 -2.52 7.24
C TYR A 297 -0.83 -1.73 8.52
N VAL A 298 0.17 -1.62 9.39
CA VAL A 298 0.07 -0.83 10.61
C VAL A 298 -0.12 0.66 10.31
N ASP A 299 -0.48 1.42 11.35
CA ASP A 299 -0.54 2.88 11.29
C ASP A 299 0.83 3.47 10.94
N ASP A 300 0.86 4.66 10.35
CA ASP A 300 2.11 5.33 9.97
C ASP A 300 3.10 5.45 11.16
N ALA A 301 2.58 5.68 12.37
CA ALA A 301 3.39 5.84 13.58
C ALA A 301 3.98 4.53 14.13
N ALA A 302 3.56 3.38 13.60
CA ALA A 302 4.00 2.05 14.00
C ALA A 302 4.93 1.39 12.97
N MET A 303 5.18 2.01 11.81
CA MET A 303 6.13 1.54 10.80
C MET A 303 7.33 2.48 10.63
N PHE A 304 8.53 1.94 10.69
CA PHE A 304 9.75 2.75 10.78
C PHE A 304 11.02 2.02 10.31
N MET A 305 10.90 0.91 9.57
CA MET A 305 12.06 0.22 9.01
C MET A 305 11.80 -0.56 7.72
N PHE A 306 12.86 -0.67 6.91
CA PHE A 306 13.06 -1.76 5.97
C PHE A 306 14.13 -2.73 6.50
N SER A 307 14.16 -3.96 6.01
CA SER A 307 15.23 -4.94 6.27
C SER A 307 16.39 -4.85 5.26
N ALA A 308 17.52 -5.45 5.58
CA ALA A 308 18.70 -5.51 4.70
C ALA A 308 18.42 -6.31 3.41
N GLY A 309 17.61 -7.37 3.50
CA GLY A 309 17.12 -8.12 2.35
C GLY A 309 16.19 -7.28 1.47
N GLN A 310 15.26 -6.51 2.06
CA GLN A 310 14.43 -5.57 1.31
C GLN A 310 15.27 -4.49 0.61
N LYS A 311 16.29 -3.95 1.28
CA LYS A 311 17.27 -3.06 0.63
C LYS A 311 17.89 -3.71 -0.61
N THR A 312 18.35 -4.94 -0.49
CA THR A 312 19.00 -5.67 -1.60
C THR A 312 18.05 -5.82 -2.79
N ARG A 313 16.79 -6.19 -2.54
CA ARG A 313 15.75 -6.27 -3.58
C ARG A 313 15.48 -4.92 -4.25
N MET A 314 15.39 -3.84 -3.48
CA MET A 314 15.19 -2.50 -4.04
C MET A 314 16.38 -2.06 -4.90
N GLN A 315 17.61 -2.33 -4.44
CA GLN A 315 18.83 -1.98 -5.19
C GLN A 315 18.95 -2.78 -6.51
N SER A 316 18.52 -4.05 -6.54
CA SER A 316 18.57 -4.85 -7.77
C SER A 316 17.74 -4.25 -8.90
N VAL A 317 16.65 -3.54 -8.56
CA VAL A 317 15.73 -2.92 -9.53
C VAL A 317 16.35 -1.69 -10.17
N VAL A 318 17.08 -0.89 -9.40
CA VAL A 318 17.69 0.38 -9.86
C VAL A 318 19.16 0.25 -10.23
N ALA A 319 19.75 -0.94 -10.11
CA ALA A 319 21.07 -1.27 -10.64
C ALA A 319 21.14 -0.97 -12.14
N SER A 320 22.36 -0.81 -12.67
CA SER A 320 22.59 -0.45 -14.10
C SER A 320 21.95 -1.41 -15.10
N ASN A 321 21.75 -2.68 -14.75
CA ASN A 321 21.06 -3.72 -15.53
C ASN A 321 19.69 -4.12 -14.96
N GLY A 322 19.22 -3.40 -13.94
CA GLY A 322 17.95 -3.59 -13.26
C GLY A 322 16.76 -3.15 -14.11
N ALA A 323 15.56 -3.55 -13.71
CA ALA A 323 14.32 -3.26 -14.45
C ALA A 323 14.01 -1.76 -14.56
N ARG A 324 14.52 -0.93 -13.64
CA ARG A 324 14.33 0.52 -13.59
C ARG A 324 15.66 1.28 -13.69
N SER A 325 16.64 0.72 -14.40
CA SER A 325 17.95 1.37 -14.59
C SER A 325 17.86 2.77 -15.22
N GLY A 326 16.80 3.04 -15.99
CA GLY A 326 16.55 4.35 -16.60
C GLY A 326 16.20 5.48 -15.62
N LEU A 327 15.88 5.17 -14.35
CA LEU A 327 15.66 6.16 -13.29
C LEU A 327 16.96 6.78 -12.77
N ARG A 328 18.11 6.18 -13.08
CA ARG A 328 19.42 6.68 -12.61
C ARG A 328 19.75 7.98 -13.31
N LEU A 329 19.73 9.09 -12.57
CA LEU A 329 20.45 10.29 -12.97
C LEU A 329 21.92 10.09 -12.57
N TYR A 330 22.82 10.13 -13.55
CA TYR A 330 24.27 10.16 -13.30
C TYR A 330 24.69 11.55 -12.81
#